data_AF-A0A836XD85-F1
#
_entry.id   AF-A0A836XD85-F1
#
_cell.length_a   1.000
_cell.length_b   1.000
_cell.length_c   1.000
_cell.angle_alpha   90.00
_cell.angle_beta   90.00
_cell.angle_gamma   90.00
#
_symmetry.space_group_name_H-M   'P 1'
#
loop_
_entity.id
_entity.type
_entity.pdbx_description
1 polymer ?
#
loop_
_entity_poly.entity_id
_entity_poly.type
_entity_poly.pdbx_seq_one_letter_code
_entity_poly.pdbx_strand_id
1 'polypeptide(L)'
;MTDPLPLVHYPELEDQASAMQQDGYAYFPGILNREEITELRALMDRLEPIETYFDNESASGQGQYYTKVLNNAFNRDPLLRDFIDRSGVIELAEALHGEDAHVIGMTVWLTGSGRPAQKLHTDWQPLTLP
;
A
#
# COMPACT_ATOMS: atom_id res chain seq x y z
N MET A 1 24.76 -13.65 -3.56
CA MET A 1 23.95 -13.00 -2.51
C MET A 1 23.93 -11.54 -2.85
N THR A 2 22.76 -10.96 -3.07
CA THR A 2 22.59 -9.52 -3.19
C THR A 2 22.57 -8.95 -1.78
N ASP A 3 23.43 -7.97 -1.50
CA ASP A 3 23.35 -7.23 -0.25
C ASP A 3 22.04 -6.43 -0.22
N PRO A 4 21.32 -6.39 0.92
CA PRO A 4 20.09 -5.63 1.02
C PRO A 4 20.40 -4.14 0.84
N LEU A 5 19.58 -3.45 0.05
CA LEU A 5 19.65 -1.99 -0.02
C LEU A 5 19.36 -1.41 1.36
N PRO A 6 20.17 -0.45 1.84
CA PRO A 6 19.92 0.19 3.12
C PRO A 6 18.63 1.02 3.04
N LEU A 7 17.75 0.88 4.04
CA LEU A 7 16.58 1.75 4.16
C LEU A 7 17.03 3.09 4.75
N VAL A 8 17.13 4.11 3.91
CA VAL A 8 17.55 5.47 4.30
C VAL A 8 16.31 6.35 4.45
N HIS A 9 16.17 6.97 5.63
CA HIS A 9 15.15 7.98 5.87
C HIS A 9 15.73 9.37 5.58
N TYR A 10 15.05 10.11 4.71
CA TYR A 10 15.34 11.50 4.42
C TYR A 10 14.28 12.39 5.07
N PRO A 11 14.66 13.36 5.93
CA PRO A 11 13.69 14.20 6.63
C PRO A 11 13.09 15.29 5.74
N GLU A 12 13.80 15.71 4.69
CA GLU A 12 13.38 16.81 3.80
C GLU A 12 12.70 16.27 2.54
N LEU A 13 11.65 16.96 2.11
CA LEU A 13 10.84 16.58 0.94
C LEU A 13 11.67 16.51 -0.36
N GLU A 14 12.58 17.46 -0.57
CA GLU A 14 13.43 17.50 -1.76
C GLU A 14 14.34 16.26 -1.85
N ASP A 15 14.89 15.82 -0.72
CA ASP A 15 15.72 14.62 -0.66
C ASP A 15 14.89 13.34 -0.87
N GLN A 16 13.66 13.30 -0.33
CA GLN A 16 12.73 12.19 -0.57
C GLN A 16 12.35 12.08 -2.06
N ALA A 17 12.05 13.22 -2.71
CA ALA A 17 11.74 13.27 -4.13
C ALA A 17 12.96 12.85 -4.98
N SER A 18 14.16 13.29 -4.60
CA SER A 18 15.41 12.87 -5.22
C SER A 18 15.64 11.35 -5.08
N ALA A 19 15.39 10.77 -3.91
CA ALA A 19 15.48 9.32 -3.67
C ALA A 19 14.48 8.55 -4.55
N MET A 20 13.24 9.03 -4.68
CA MET A 20 12.26 8.45 -5.60
C MET A 20 12.73 8.46 -7.06
N GLN A 21 13.39 9.54 -7.50
CA GLN A 21 13.89 9.64 -8.87
C GLN A 21 15.12 8.76 -9.13
N GLN A 22 16.02 8.63 -8.15
CA GLN A 22 17.29 7.92 -8.31
C GLN A 22 17.18 6.42 -7.98
N ASP A 23 16.48 6.10 -6.90
CA ASP A 23 16.40 4.75 -6.32
C ASP A 23 15.04 4.08 -6.54
N GLY A 24 14.01 4.85 -6.90
CA GLY A 24 12.65 4.34 -7.14
C GLY A 24 11.83 4.12 -5.87
N TYR A 25 12.29 4.59 -4.71
CA TYR A 25 11.55 4.49 -3.44
C TYR A 25 11.93 5.62 -2.45
N ALA A 26 11.04 5.90 -1.50
CA ALA A 26 11.30 6.68 -0.29
C ALA A 26 10.84 5.89 0.94
N TYR A 27 11.55 6.04 2.06
CA TYR A 27 11.29 5.29 3.29
C TYR A 27 10.83 6.20 4.44
N PHE A 28 9.66 5.90 5.01
CA PHE A 28 9.04 6.65 6.10
C PHE A 28 8.97 5.81 7.39
N PRO A 29 10.00 5.86 8.25
CA PRO A 29 10.03 5.07 9.48
C PRO A 29 8.99 5.58 10.47
N GLY A 30 8.15 4.69 10.98
CA GLY A 30 7.20 5.02 12.05
C GLY A 30 6.12 6.02 11.64
N ILE A 31 5.81 6.11 10.33
CA ILE A 31 4.74 6.98 9.83
C ILE A 31 3.39 6.65 10.46
N LEU A 32 3.18 5.39 10.85
CA LEU A 32 2.05 4.93 11.66
C LEU A 32 2.51 4.59 13.07
N ASN A 33 1.75 5.04 14.07
CA ASN A 33 1.97 4.69 15.47
C ASN A 33 1.35 3.32 15.82
N ARG A 34 1.57 2.85 17.05
CA ARG A 34 1.15 1.51 17.50
C ARG A 34 -0.37 1.37 17.56
N GLU A 35 -1.04 2.44 17.98
CA GLU A 35 -2.48 2.50 18.15
C GLU A 35 -3.17 2.43 16.77
N GLU A 36 -2.69 3.22 15.80
CA GLU A 36 -3.15 3.21 14.41
C GLU A 36 -2.95 1.83 13.77
N ILE A 37 -1.78 1.20 13.97
CA ILE A 37 -1.52 -0.15 13.46
C ILE A 37 -2.50 -1.16 14.08
N THR A 38 -2.77 -1.05 15.38
CA THR A 38 -3.73 -1.93 16.06
C THR A 38 -5.13 -1.76 15.50
N GLU A 39 -5.56 -0.52 15.29
CA GLU A 39 -6.89 -0.20 14.80
C GLU A 39 -7.09 -0.65 13.34
N LEU A 40 -6.10 -0.39 12.48
CA LEU A 40 -6.10 -0.84 11.09
C LEU A 40 -6.15 -2.37 11.00
N ARG A 41 -5.39 -3.09 11.83
CA ARG A 41 -5.46 -4.56 11.86
C ARG A 41 -6.84 -5.06 12.26
N ALA A 42 -7.40 -4.50 13.35
CA ALA A 42 -8.74 -4.87 13.80
C ALA A 42 -9.82 -4.54 12.73
N LEU A 43 -9.64 -3.47 11.96
CA LEU A 43 -10.48 -3.16 10.80
C LEU A 43 -10.31 -4.19 9.68
N MET A 44 -9.08 -4.46 9.27
CA MET A 44 -8.78 -5.42 8.20
C MET A 44 -9.32 -6.82 8.53
N ASP A 45 -9.30 -7.24 9.80
CA ASP A 45 -9.83 -8.52 10.24
C ASP A 45 -11.36 -8.58 10.14
N ARG A 46 -12.08 -7.52 10.54
CA ARG A 46 -13.56 -7.48 10.55
C ARG A 46 -14.20 -7.23 9.19
N LEU A 47 -13.45 -6.71 8.21
CA LEU A 47 -13.98 -6.45 6.89
C LEU A 47 -14.22 -7.76 6.14
N GLU A 48 -15.43 -7.88 5.60
CA GLU A 48 -15.88 -9.02 4.81
C GLU A 48 -15.81 -8.71 3.31
N PRO A 49 -15.47 -9.70 2.46
CA PRO A 49 -15.47 -9.54 1.01
C PRO A 49 -16.84 -9.15 0.44
N ILE A 50 -16.83 -8.26 -0.54
CA ILE A 50 -18.00 -7.89 -1.36
C ILE A 50 -17.72 -8.33 -2.80
N GLU A 51 -18.55 -9.25 -3.30
CA GLU A 51 -18.40 -9.83 -4.64
C GLU A 51 -18.42 -8.77 -5.75
N THR A 52 -19.31 -7.79 -5.68
CA THR A 52 -19.43 -6.72 -6.68
C THR A 52 -18.21 -5.79 -6.73
N TYR A 53 -17.33 -5.85 -5.72
CA TYR A 53 -16.08 -5.07 -5.67
C TYR A 53 -14.89 -5.92 -6.13
N PHE A 54 -15.15 -7.13 -6.64
CA PHE A 54 -14.14 -8.09 -7.08
C PHE A 54 -13.15 -8.48 -5.96
N ASP A 55 -13.62 -8.49 -4.72
CA ASP A 55 -12.83 -8.96 -3.58
C ASP A 55 -12.53 -10.45 -3.67
N ASN A 56 -11.46 -10.86 -2.99
CA ASN A 56 -11.14 -12.27 -2.87
C ASN A 56 -10.71 -12.61 -1.45
N GLU A 57 -11.18 -13.75 -0.96
CA GLU A 57 -10.66 -14.37 0.25
C GLU A 57 -10.51 -15.88 0.04
N SER A 58 -9.38 -16.41 0.50
CA SER A 58 -9.12 -17.85 0.57
C SER A 58 -8.69 -18.17 1.99
N ALA A 59 -9.52 -18.93 2.69
CA ALA A 59 -9.25 -19.36 4.05
C ALA A 59 -8.06 -20.35 4.12
N SER A 60 -7.46 -20.47 5.30
CA SER A 60 -6.46 -21.51 5.59
C SER A 60 -7.03 -22.90 5.28
N GLY A 61 -6.36 -23.66 4.42
CA GLY A 61 -6.78 -25.00 4.00
C GLY A 61 -7.70 -25.06 2.77
N GLN A 62 -8.16 -23.91 2.26
CA GLN A 62 -8.89 -23.80 0.98
C GLN A 62 -7.99 -23.38 -0.19
N GLY A 63 -6.77 -22.94 0.10
CA GLY A 63 -5.72 -22.60 -0.86
C GLY A 63 -4.33 -22.95 -0.32
N GLN A 64 -3.27 -22.52 -1.02
CA GLN A 64 -1.89 -22.77 -0.57
C GLN A 64 -1.53 -21.98 0.70
N TYR A 65 -2.20 -20.85 0.93
CA TYR A 65 -2.03 -19.97 2.08
C TYR A 65 -3.28 -19.10 2.26
N TYR A 66 -3.46 -18.55 3.46
CA TYR A 66 -4.52 -17.58 3.72
C TYR A 66 -4.28 -16.29 2.92
N THR A 67 -5.29 -15.79 2.22
CA THR A 67 -5.25 -14.47 1.58
C THR A 67 -6.60 -13.80 1.69
N LYS A 68 -6.60 -12.48 1.94
CA LYS A 68 -7.79 -11.62 1.89
C LYS A 68 -7.39 -10.33 1.17
N VAL A 69 -8.02 -10.05 0.04
CA VAL A 69 -7.77 -8.89 -0.82
C VAL A 69 -9.09 -8.16 -1.01
N LEU A 70 -9.20 -6.97 -0.43
CA LEU A 70 -10.41 -6.14 -0.49
C LEU A 70 -10.12 -4.87 -1.27
N ASN A 71 -10.76 -4.71 -2.42
CA ASN A 71 -10.57 -3.57 -3.31
C ASN A 71 -11.43 -2.37 -2.88
N ASN A 72 -11.08 -1.18 -3.40
CA ASN A 72 -11.79 0.06 -3.10
C ASN A 72 -11.97 0.27 -1.59
N ALA A 73 -10.91 0.01 -0.82
CA ALA A 73 -10.97 -0.08 0.64
C ALA A 73 -11.40 1.24 1.29
N PHE A 74 -11.06 2.38 0.69
CA PHE A 74 -11.53 3.71 1.14
C PHE A 74 -13.06 3.87 1.17
N ASN A 75 -13.82 3.01 0.47
CA ASN A 75 -15.28 2.99 0.49
C ASN A 75 -15.86 2.09 1.60
N ARG A 76 -15.02 1.40 2.38
CA ARG A 76 -15.46 0.37 3.33
C ARG A 76 -15.68 0.89 4.74
N ASP A 77 -14.82 1.80 5.18
CA ASP A 77 -14.85 2.35 6.54
C ASP A 77 -14.26 3.77 6.53
N PRO A 78 -14.88 4.75 7.23
CA PRO A 78 -14.34 6.10 7.34
C PRO A 78 -12.88 6.15 7.81
N LEU A 79 -12.46 5.22 8.67
CA LEU A 79 -11.08 5.17 9.17
C LEU A 79 -10.06 5.10 8.03
N LEU A 80 -10.36 4.39 6.94
CA LEU A 80 -9.44 4.24 5.81
C LEU A 80 -9.25 5.53 5.02
N ARG A 81 -10.22 6.45 5.09
CA ARG A 81 -10.12 7.75 4.39
C ARG A 81 -9.07 8.65 5.02
N ASP A 82 -8.89 8.55 6.34
CA ASP A 82 -7.89 9.34 7.08
C ASP A 82 -6.44 9.00 6.69
N PHE A 83 -6.25 7.90 5.94
CA PHE A 83 -4.95 7.49 5.41
C PHE A 83 -4.74 7.81 3.94
N ILE A 84 -5.70 8.44 3.26
CA ILE A 84 -5.53 8.92 1.87
C ILE A 84 -4.57 10.11 1.85
N ASP A 85 -4.84 11.11 2.69
CA ASP A 85 -4.07 12.37 2.75
C ASP A 85 -3.17 12.40 4.00
N ARG A 86 -2.42 11.32 4.21
CA ARG A 86 -1.55 11.22 5.39
C ARG A 86 -0.45 12.28 5.35
N SER A 87 -0.45 13.19 6.31
CA SER A 87 0.64 14.16 6.49
C SER A 87 1.99 13.46 6.62
N GLY A 88 2.99 13.99 5.93
CA GLY A 88 4.31 13.41 5.76
C GLY A 88 4.42 12.44 4.57
N VAL A 89 3.32 12.02 3.95
CA VAL A 89 3.32 11.16 2.74
C VAL A 89 2.71 11.90 1.55
N ILE A 90 1.61 12.64 1.77
CA ILE A 90 0.90 13.34 0.71
C ILE A 90 1.77 14.40 0.02
N GLU A 91 2.64 15.07 0.78
CA GLU A 91 3.56 16.08 0.26
C GLU A 91 4.53 15.49 -0.78
N LEU A 92 5.01 14.26 -0.55
CA LEU A 92 5.82 13.54 -1.53
C LEU A 92 5.00 13.10 -2.74
N ALA A 93 3.78 12.60 -2.52
CA ALA A 93 2.92 12.19 -3.63
C ALA A 93 2.62 13.37 -4.56
N GLU A 94 2.30 14.54 -4.03
CA GLU A 94 2.05 15.76 -4.81
C GLU A 94 3.33 16.30 -5.47
N ALA A 95 4.48 16.24 -4.79
CA ALA A 95 5.76 16.65 -5.39
C ALA A 95 6.13 15.79 -6.61
N LEU A 96 5.74 14.52 -6.63
CA LEU A 96 6.04 13.57 -7.73
C LEU A 96 4.99 13.57 -8.84
N HIS A 97 3.72 13.73 -8.48
CA HIS A 97 2.60 13.54 -9.41
C HIS A 97 1.88 14.84 -9.79
N GLY A 98 2.20 15.96 -9.13
CA GLY A 98 1.52 17.24 -9.26
C GLY A 98 0.57 17.51 -8.08
N GLU A 99 0.29 18.79 -7.85
CA GLU A 99 -0.72 19.23 -6.87
C GLU A 99 -2.09 18.61 -7.18
N ASP A 100 -2.87 18.28 -6.15
CA ASP A 100 -4.19 17.64 -6.27
C ASP A 100 -4.13 16.28 -6.98
N ALA A 101 -3.13 15.47 -6.63
CA ALA A 101 -3.00 14.11 -7.13
C ALA A 101 -4.20 13.24 -6.71
N HIS A 102 -4.68 12.39 -7.62
CA HIS A 102 -5.88 11.58 -7.38
C HIS A 102 -5.54 10.13 -7.05
N VAL A 103 -6.21 9.58 -6.03
CA VAL A 103 -6.12 8.15 -5.69
C VAL A 103 -6.83 7.31 -6.75
N ILE A 104 -6.09 6.36 -7.35
CA ILE A 104 -6.64 5.41 -8.33
C ILE A 104 -7.21 4.14 -7.68
N GLY A 105 -6.85 3.87 -6.43
CA GLY A 105 -7.29 2.69 -5.69
C GLY A 105 -6.70 2.61 -4.29
N MET A 106 -7.36 1.85 -3.42
CA MET A 106 -6.82 1.44 -2.12
C MET A 106 -7.21 -0.01 -1.90
N THR A 107 -6.25 -0.84 -1.52
CA THR A 107 -6.46 -2.28 -1.34
C THR A 107 -6.02 -2.68 0.05
N VAL A 108 -6.89 -3.36 0.78
CA VAL A 108 -6.52 -4.08 1.99
C VAL A 108 -6.02 -5.45 1.58
N TRP A 109 -4.76 -5.75 1.90
CA TRP A 109 -4.11 -7.00 1.53
C TRP A 109 -3.59 -7.73 2.76
N LEU A 110 -4.16 -8.90 3.07
CA LEU A 110 -3.70 -9.78 4.13
C LEU A 110 -3.18 -11.08 3.53
N THR A 111 -2.00 -11.52 3.96
CA THR A 111 -1.41 -12.79 3.53
C THR A 111 -0.87 -13.57 4.72
N GLY A 112 -1.24 -14.84 4.81
CA GLY A 112 -0.76 -15.76 5.82
C GLY A 112 0.55 -16.44 5.46
N SER A 113 1.02 -17.27 6.38
CA SER A 113 2.20 -18.12 6.20
C SER A 113 2.06 -19.04 4.99
N GLY A 114 3.17 -19.30 4.30
CA GLY A 114 3.22 -20.19 3.14
C GLY A 114 3.05 -19.49 1.79
N ARG A 115 2.86 -18.16 1.77
CA ARG A 115 2.86 -17.39 0.53
C ARG A 115 4.24 -17.46 -0.16
N PRO A 116 4.31 -17.89 -1.44
CA PRO A 116 5.57 -17.88 -2.18
C PRO A 116 6.02 -16.45 -2.48
N ALA A 117 7.32 -16.26 -2.71
CA ALA A 117 7.86 -14.98 -3.13
C ALA A 117 7.20 -14.51 -4.44
N GLN A 118 6.82 -13.23 -4.49
CA GLN A 118 6.35 -12.62 -5.73
C GLN A 118 7.51 -12.47 -6.71
N LYS A 119 7.19 -12.55 -8.00
CA LYS A 119 8.13 -12.14 -9.06
C LYS A 119 8.25 -10.62 -9.05
N LEU A 120 9.42 -10.11 -9.42
CA LEU A 120 9.62 -8.69 -9.64
C LEU A 120 8.67 -8.20 -10.74
N HIS A 121 8.01 -7.09 -10.48
CA HIS A 121 7.08 -6.42 -11.37
C HIS A 121 7.11 -4.91 -11.11
N THR A 122 6.52 -4.14 -12.01
CA THR A 122 6.26 -2.72 -11.83
C THR A 122 4.76 -2.53 -11.66
N ASP A 123 4.35 -1.75 -10.65
CA ASP A 123 2.96 -1.32 -10.45
C ASP A 123 2.58 -0.18 -11.42
N TRP A 124 3.02 -0.33 -12.67
CA TRP A 124 2.77 0.55 -13.78
C TRP A 124 2.60 -0.31 -15.04
N GLN A 125 1.50 -0.09 -15.73
CA GLN A 125 1.25 -0.67 -17.04
C GLN A 125 1.12 0.47 -18.06
N PRO A 126 2.02 0.60 -19.05
CA PRO A 126 1.82 1.54 -20.13
C PRO A 126 0.59 1.12 -20.91
N LEU A 127 -0.47 1.94 -20.86
CA LEU A 127 -1.58 1.82 -21.79
C LEU A 127 -1.15 2.47 -23.11
N THR A 128 -0.99 1.67 -24.16
CA THR A 128 -0.91 2.19 -25.53
C THR A 128 -2.33 2.35 -26.03
N LEU A 129 -2.80 3.60 -26.12
CA LEU A 129 -4.04 3.90 -26.82
C LEU A 129 -3.77 3.84 -28.34
N PRO A 130 -4.74 3.36 -29.15
CA PRO A 130 -4.62 3.39 -30.61
C PRO A 130 -4.49 4.80 -31.18
#